data_AF-A0AAV9CQL9-F1
#
_entry.id   AF-A0AAV9CQL9-F1
#
_cell.length_a   1.000
_cell.length_b   1.000
_cell.length_c   1.000
_cell.angle_alpha   90.00
_cell.angle_beta   90.00
_cell.angle_gamma   90.00
#
_symmetry.space_group_name_H-M   'P 1'
#
loop_
_entity.id
_entity.type
_entity.pdbx_description
1 polymer ?
#
loop_
_entity_poly.entity_id
_entity_poly.type
_entity_poly.pdbx_seq_one_letter_code
_entity_poly.pdbx_strand_id
1 'polypeptide(L)'
;MPANTLSSMECLIRKFLWYSTPEKRPIHLVSWERVTTPKAEGGLGIRRLANIRPAIYVWKARNARIFKGIKVLPQIVAVRAKTMTEESARLIAKMQNISSIQVNKGSSSN
;
A
#
# COMPACT_ATOMS: atom_id res chain seq x y z
N MET A 1 -9.96 -2.05 -4.77
CA MET A 1 -9.57 -2.18 -3.36
C MET A 1 -9.24 -0.80 -2.81
N PRO A 2 -10.27 -0.13 -2.27
CA PRO A 2 -10.14 1.13 -1.54
C PRO A 2 -9.14 1.02 -0.39
N ALA A 3 -8.45 2.12 -0.05
CA ALA A 3 -7.51 2.14 1.06
C ALA A 3 -8.16 1.69 2.38
N ASN A 4 -9.41 2.08 2.64
CA ASN A 4 -10.16 1.70 3.83
C ASN A 4 -10.33 0.19 3.98
N THR A 5 -10.66 -0.51 2.89
CA THR A 5 -10.82 -1.98 2.92
C THR A 5 -9.54 -2.70 3.31
N LEU A 6 -8.39 -2.18 2.89
CA LEU A 6 -7.08 -2.74 3.23
C LEU A 6 -6.73 -2.45 4.68
N SER A 7 -7.04 -1.25 5.17
CA SER A 7 -6.87 -0.90 6.59
C SER A 7 -7.72 -1.81 7.49
N SER A 8 -8.98 -2.06 7.12
CA SER A 8 -9.85 -3.00 7.82
C SER A 8 -9.30 -4.43 7.84
N MET A 9 -8.76 -4.91 6.71
CA MET A 9 -8.12 -6.23 6.66
C MET A 9 -6.85 -6.30 7.51
N GLU A 10 -5.98 -5.29 7.45
CA GLU A 10 -4.81 -5.25 8.33
C GLU A 10 -5.21 -5.18 9.81
N CYS A 11 -6.30 -4.50 10.14
CA CYS A 11 -6.87 -4.50 11.48
C CYS A 11 -7.33 -5.90 11.91
N LEU A 12 -7.98 -6.66 11.02
CA LEU A 12 -8.35 -8.06 11.29
C LEU A 12 -7.13 -8.96 11.50
N ILE A 13 -6.07 -8.81 10.68
CA ILE A 13 -4.85 -9.60 10.84
C ILE A 13 -4.13 -9.23 12.16
N ARG A 14 -4.06 -7.94 12.50
CA ARG A 14 -3.54 -7.46 13.80
C ARG A 14 -4.33 -8.06 14.97
N LYS A 15 -5.66 -8.04 14.86
CA LYS A 15 -6.54 -8.66 15.85
C LYS A 15 -6.24 -10.14 15.94
N PHE A 16 -6.25 -10.89 14.85
CA PHE A 16 -5.92 -12.32 14.86
C PHE A 16 -4.57 -12.62 15.52
N LEU A 17 -3.53 -11.83 15.23
CA LEU A 17 -2.19 -12.06 15.77
C LEU A 17 -2.10 -11.81 17.29
N TRP A 18 -2.82 -10.81 17.79
CA TRP A 18 -2.76 -10.38 19.20
C TRP A 18 -3.97 -10.81 20.04
N TYR A 19 -4.88 -11.57 19.46
CA TYR A 19 -6.09 -12.04 20.13
C TYR A 19 -5.95 -13.52 20.45
N SER A 20 -5.65 -13.82 21.72
CA SER A 20 -5.44 -15.20 22.18
C SER A 20 -6.71 -15.84 22.77
N THR A 21 -7.69 -15.06 23.24
CA THR A 21 -8.94 -15.54 23.88
C THR A 21 -9.94 -14.38 24.04
N PRO A 22 -11.27 -14.63 24.03
CA PRO A 22 -12.29 -13.57 24.11
C PRO A 22 -12.35 -12.81 25.43
N GLU A 23 -11.73 -13.36 26.48
CA GLU A 23 -11.82 -12.86 27.85
C GLU A 23 -10.66 -11.92 28.24
N LYS A 24 -9.58 -11.87 27.43
CA LYS A 24 -8.39 -11.06 27.72
C LYS A 24 -8.23 -9.92 26.73
N ARG A 25 -7.97 -8.71 27.24
CA ARG A 25 -7.64 -7.53 26.42
C ARG A 25 -6.40 -7.83 25.56
N PRO A 26 -6.42 -7.55 24.24
CA PRO A 26 -5.28 -7.80 23.37
C PRO A 26 -4.11 -6.92 23.80
N ILE A 27 -2.99 -7.54 24.18
CA ILE A 27 -1.74 -6.85 24.49
C ILE A 27 -0.97 -6.73 23.19
N HIS A 28 -0.72 -5.51 22.72
CA HIS A 28 0.12 -5.25 21.56
C HIS A 28 1.59 -5.44 21.94
N LEU A 29 2.05 -6.69 21.96
CA LEU A 29 3.41 -7.05 22.37
C LEU A 29 4.48 -6.52 21.42
N VAL A 30 4.14 -6.33 20.14
CA VAL A 30 5.07 -5.84 19.11
C VAL A 30 4.37 -4.83 18.20
N SER A 31 5.05 -3.74 17.90
CA SER A 31 4.56 -2.74 16.95
C SER A 31 4.31 -3.37 15.58
N TRP A 32 3.24 -2.98 14.91
CA TRP A 32 2.88 -3.57 13.62
C TRP A 32 3.96 -3.37 12.55
N GLU A 33 4.70 -2.26 12.62
CA GLU A 33 5.81 -1.99 11.74
C GLU A 33 6.89 -3.08 11.84
N ARG A 34 7.24 -3.49 13.06
CA ARG A 34 8.21 -4.55 13.35
C ARG A 34 7.69 -5.96 13.07
N VAL A 35 6.38 -6.17 13.06
CA VAL A 35 5.78 -7.43 12.56
C VAL A 35 5.94 -7.53 11.03
N THR A 36 5.86 -6.41 10.33
CA THR A 36 5.89 -6.37 8.86
C THR A 36 7.30 -6.39 8.26
N THR A 37 8.35 -6.29 9.08
CA THR A 37 9.74 -6.43 8.60
C THR A 37 10.02 -7.89 8.20
N PRO A 38 10.95 -8.12 7.26
CA PRO A 38 11.33 -9.47 6.83
C PRO A 38 11.90 -10.28 8.00
N LYS A 39 11.75 -11.61 7.93
CA LYS A 39 12.24 -12.55 8.97
C LYS A 39 13.73 -12.41 9.23
N ALA A 40 14.51 -12.03 8.22
CA ALA A 40 15.95 -11.77 8.33
C ALA A 40 16.29 -10.59 9.25
N GLU A 41 15.38 -9.62 9.39
CA GLU A 41 15.53 -8.44 10.25
C GLU A 41 14.81 -8.59 11.60
N GLY A 42 14.42 -9.83 11.96
CA GLY A 42 13.75 -10.12 13.23
C GLY A 42 12.25 -9.79 13.25
N GLY A 43 11.63 -9.59 12.09
CA GLY A 43 10.17 -9.47 11.94
C GLY A 43 9.46 -10.78 11.62
N LEU A 44 8.14 -10.71 11.43
CA LEU A 44 7.32 -11.88 11.09
C LEU A 44 7.24 -12.13 9.57
N GLY A 45 7.76 -11.20 8.74
CA GLY A 45 7.73 -11.30 7.29
C GLY A 45 6.35 -11.05 6.67
N ILE A 46 5.39 -10.54 7.43
CA ILE A 46 4.06 -10.20 6.90
C ILE A 46 4.19 -8.94 6.03
N ARG A 47 4.03 -9.08 4.71
CA ARG A 47 4.01 -7.91 3.80
C ARG A 47 2.77 -7.06 4.06
N ARG A 48 2.95 -5.73 4.09
CA ARG A 48 1.84 -4.76 4.13
C ARG A 48 0.90 -4.98 2.96
N LEU A 49 -0.41 -5.03 3.25
CA LEU A 49 -1.45 -5.27 2.24
C LEU A 49 -1.49 -4.16 1.19
N ALA A 50 -1.14 -2.93 1.57
CA ALA A 50 -0.96 -1.82 0.65
C ALA A 50 0.06 -2.11 -0.46
N ASN A 51 1.13 -2.84 -0.15
CA ASN A 51 2.19 -3.19 -1.12
C ASN A 51 1.74 -4.34 -2.05
N ILE A 52 0.84 -5.21 -1.58
CA ILE A 52 0.31 -6.34 -2.36
C ILE A 52 -0.88 -5.91 -3.25
N ARG A 53 -1.51 -4.77 -2.95
CA ARG A 53 -2.65 -4.19 -3.70
C ARG A 53 -2.52 -4.28 -5.23
N PRO A 54 -1.44 -3.83 -5.89
CA PRO A 54 -1.28 -3.96 -7.35
C PRO A 54 -1.27 -5.41 -7.84
N ALA A 55 -0.61 -6.32 -7.12
CA ALA A 55 -0.56 -7.73 -7.48
C ALA A 55 -1.96 -8.39 -7.43
N ILE A 56 -2.78 -8.03 -6.44
CA ILE A 56 -4.17 -8.52 -6.34
C ILE A 56 -4.99 -8.05 -7.54
N TYR A 57 -4.83 -6.81 -8.01
CA TYR A 57 -5.55 -6.36 -9.21
C TYR A 57 -5.16 -7.14 -10.46
N VAL A 58 -3.86 -7.38 -10.65
CA VAL A 58 -3.37 -8.18 -11.78
C VAL A 58 -3.91 -9.61 -11.69
N TRP A 59 -3.92 -10.20 -10.50
CA TRP A 59 -4.50 -11.52 -10.26
C TRP A 59 -6.01 -11.55 -10.56
N LYS A 60 -6.77 -10.56 -10.09
CA LYS A 60 -8.21 -10.44 -10.40
C LYS A 60 -8.47 -10.29 -11.90
N ALA A 61 -7.68 -9.47 -12.60
CA ALA A 61 -7.80 -9.30 -14.04
C ALA A 61 -7.47 -10.58 -14.82
N ARG A 62 -6.47 -11.34 -14.36
CA ARG A 62 -6.12 -12.65 -14.91
C ARG A 62 -7.23 -13.68 -14.72
N ASN A 63 -7.79 -13.76 -13.50
CA ASN A 63 -8.88 -14.69 -13.19
C ASN A 63 -10.18 -14.35 -13.91
N ALA A 64 -10.47 -13.06 -14.09
CA ALA A 64 -11.62 -12.60 -14.87
C ALA A 64 -11.45 -12.77 -16.39
N ARG A 65 -10.37 -13.43 -16.85
CA ARG A 65 -10.02 -13.66 -18.26
C ARG A 65 -10.01 -12.38 -19.10
N ILE A 66 -9.80 -11.21 -18.49
CA ILE A 66 -9.79 -9.91 -19.18
C ILE A 66 -8.72 -9.90 -20.27
N PHE A 67 -7.61 -10.62 -20.06
CA PHE A 67 -6.52 -10.72 -21.03
C PHE A 67 -6.73 -11.79 -22.12
N LYS A 68 -7.87 -12.49 -22.16
CA LYS A 68 -8.13 -13.49 -23.21
C LYS A 68 -8.32 -12.76 -24.55
N GLY A 69 -7.37 -12.95 -25.48
CA GLY A 69 -7.38 -12.32 -26.81
C GLY A 69 -6.69 -10.95 -26.88
N ILE A 70 -6.21 -10.42 -25.76
CA ILE A 70 -5.41 -9.19 -25.73
C ILE A 70 -3.93 -9.55 -25.94
N LYS A 71 -3.31 -9.04 -27.01
CA LYS A 71 -1.89 -9.27 -27.36
C LYS A 71 -0.89 -8.58 -26.42
N VAL A 72 -1.32 -8.13 -25.24
CA VAL A 72 -0.48 -7.41 -24.27
C VAL A 72 -0.23 -8.33 -23.10
N LEU A 73 1.03 -8.72 -22.91
CA LEU A 73 1.41 -9.65 -21.86
C LEU A 73 1.12 -9.06 -20.47
N PRO A 74 0.58 -9.85 -19.52
CA PRO A 74 0.31 -9.39 -18.16
C PRO A 74 1.53 -8.76 -17.48
N GLN A 75 2.75 -9.22 -17.79
CA GLN A 75 3.98 -8.59 -17.27
C GLN A 75 4.15 -7.14 -17.74
N ILE A 76 3.79 -6.81 -18.97
CA ILE A 76 3.90 -5.44 -19.52
C ILE A 76 2.90 -4.53 -18.79
N VAL A 77 1.68 -5.01 -18.56
CA VAL A 77 0.65 -4.28 -17.80
C VAL A 77 1.09 -4.05 -16.34
N ALA A 78 1.68 -5.07 -15.71
CA ALA A 78 2.19 -4.97 -14.35
C ALA A 78 3.37 -3.99 -14.22
N VAL A 79 4.30 -4.00 -15.17
CA VAL A 79 5.43 -3.04 -15.24
C VAL A 79 4.90 -1.63 -15.45
N ARG A 80 3.96 -1.44 -16.40
CA ARG A 80 3.36 -0.13 -16.68
C ARG A 80 2.58 0.43 -15.49
N ALA A 81 1.85 -0.43 -14.77
CA ALA A 81 1.14 -0.03 -13.56
C ALA A 81 2.12 0.43 -12.46
N LYS A 82 3.26 -0.27 -12.28
CA LYS A 82 4.31 0.13 -11.33
C LYS A 82 4.92 1.49 -11.70
N THR A 83 5.28 1.70 -12.96
CA THR A 83 5.85 2.97 -13.41
C THR A 83 4.84 4.11 -13.26
N MET A 84 3.55 3.88 -13.55
CA MET A 84 2.49 4.88 -13.32
C MET A 84 2.30 5.22 -11.85
N THR A 85 2.40 4.25 -10.93
CA THR A 85 2.32 4.54 -9.49
C THR A 85 3.51 5.34 -8.98
N GLU A 86 4.72 5.11 -9.51
CA GLU A 86 5.91 5.87 -9.14
C GLU A 86 5.88 7.29 -9.75
N GLU A 87 5.46 7.42 -11.01
CA GLU A 87 5.30 8.71 -11.68
C GLU A 87 4.21 9.57 -11.02
N SER A 88 3.06 8.98 -10.67
CA SER A 88 2.02 9.69 -9.94
C SER A 88 2.48 10.12 -8.54
N ALA A 89 3.25 9.29 -7.82
CA ALA A 89 3.83 9.67 -6.53
C ALA A 89 4.82 10.85 -6.66
N ARG A 90 5.66 10.85 -7.71
CA ARG A 90 6.56 11.98 -8.01
C ARG A 90 5.80 13.25 -8.35
N LEU A 91 4.73 13.15 -9.13
CA LEU A 91 3.87 14.28 -9.47
C LEU A 91 3.19 14.85 -8.23
N ILE A 92 2.63 14.01 -7.36
CA ILE A 92 2.03 14.43 -6.09
C ILE A 92 3.07 15.14 -5.20
N ALA A 93 4.27 14.57 -5.06
CA ALA A 93 5.35 15.20 -4.30
C ALA A 93 5.78 16.55 -4.91
N LYS A 94 5.82 16.66 -6.24
CA LYS A 94 6.11 17.92 -6.94
C LYS A 94 5.01 18.95 -6.75
N MET A 95 3.74 18.54 -6.78
CA MET A 95 2.59 19.42 -6.51
C MET A 95 2.61 19.96 -5.08
N GLN A 96 2.97 19.13 -4.09
CA GLN A 96 3.10 19.56 -2.70
C GLN A 96 4.24 20.59 -2.52
N ASN A 97 5.37 20.40 -3.21
CA ASN A 97 6.49 21.36 -3.16
C ASN A 97 6.13 22.70 -3.81
N ILE A 98 5.39 22.68 -4.93
CA ILE A 98 4.91 23.91 -5.59
C ILE A 98 3.93 24.68 -4.70
N SER A 99 3.03 23.98 -3.97
CA SER A 99 2.13 24.66 -3.02
C SER A 99 2.88 25.36 -1.88
N SER A 100 3.99 24.80 -1.40
CA SER A 100 4.83 25.43 -0.37
C SER A 100 5.56 26.68 -0.89
N ILE A 101 5.92 26.70 -2.18
CA ILE A 101 6.60 27.84 -2.82
C ILE A 101 5.63 29.00 -3.07
N GLN A 102 4.37 28.73 -3.40
CA GLN A 102 3.36 29.78 -3.60
C GLN A 102 2.97 30.48 -2.29
N VAL A 103 2.96 29.76 -1.16
CA VAL A 103 2.66 30.34 0.16
C VAL A 103 3.74 31.34 0.61
N ASN A 104 5.03 31.10 0.33
CA ASN A 104 6.11 32.01 0.72
C ASN A 104 6.26 33.25 -0.17
N LYS A 105 5.75 33.24 -1.42
CA LYS A 105 5.81 34.41 -2.32
C LYS A 105 4.77 35.48 -2.00
N GLY A 106 3.77 35.19 -1.17
CA GLY A 106 2.74 36.14 -0.72
C GLY A 106 3.14 37.02 0.47
N SER A 107 4.31 36.82 1.08
CA SER A 107 4.73 37.53 2.30
C SER A 107 5.90 38.51 2.10
N SER A 108 6.35 38.73 0.85
CA SER A 108 7.44 39.67 0.53
C SER A 108 6.99 40.68 -0.53
N SER A 109 5.91 41.39 -0.26
CA SER A 109 5.53 42.64 -0.93
C SER A 109 4.74 43.50 0.06
N ASN A 110 5.43 44.00 1.08
CA ASN A 110 5.06 45.19 1.83
C ASN A 110 6.18 46.22 1.63
#